data_AF-A0ABD7HFF9-F1
#
_entry.id   AF-A0ABD7HFF9-F1
#
_cell.length_a   1.000
_cell.length_b   1.000
_cell.length_c   1.000
_cell.angle_alpha   90.00
_cell.angle_beta   90.00
_cell.angle_gamma   90.00
#
_symmetry.space_group_name_H-M   'P 1'
#
loop_
_entity.id
_entity.type
_entity.pdbx_description
1 polymer ?
#
loop_
_entity_poly.entity_id
_entity_poly.type
_entity_poly.pdbx_seq_one_letter_code
_entity_poly.pdbx_strand_id
1 'polypeptide(L)'
;GGNGGLFGAGGTGGSGGHGTPAAVPGGAGGAGGNAGLFSLGASGGAGGSGGSSLTDGGGIGGVGGAGGLLFGYGGAGGAGGYSNIGAGGAGGAGGNAGM
;
A
#
# COMPACT_ATOMS: atom_id res chain seq x y z
N GLY A 1 2.16 3.63 5.81
CA GLY A 1 2.81 4.93 5.67
C GLY A 1 2.28 5.87 6.72
N GLY A 2 3.08 6.84 7.13
CA GLY A 2 2.61 7.89 8.05
C GLY A 2 1.66 8.86 7.34
N ASN A 3 0.68 9.40 8.07
CA ASN A 3 -0.18 10.44 7.54
C ASN A 3 0.59 11.76 7.38
N GLY A 4 0.20 12.57 6.40
CA GLY A 4 0.80 13.87 6.10
C GLY A 4 0.50 14.99 7.12
N GLY A 5 -0.18 14.69 8.22
CA GLY A 5 -0.59 15.70 9.21
C GLY A 5 -1.63 16.66 8.63
N LEU A 6 -1.50 17.97 8.88
CA LEU A 6 -2.45 18.96 8.37
C LEU A 6 -2.15 19.42 6.94
N PHE A 7 -0.87 19.42 6.53
CA PHE A 7 -0.41 20.09 5.31
C PHE A 7 0.51 19.23 4.42
N GLY A 8 0.94 18.06 4.85
CA GLY A 8 1.87 17.21 4.11
C GLY A 8 1.19 16.17 3.22
N ALA A 9 1.97 15.55 2.33
CA ALA A 9 1.55 14.37 1.59
C ALA A 9 1.56 13.12 2.47
N GLY A 10 0.80 12.11 2.06
CA GLY A 10 0.80 10.81 2.73
C GLY A 10 2.09 10.03 2.44
N GLY A 11 2.66 9.39 3.47
CA GLY A 11 3.83 8.53 3.31
C GLY A 11 3.48 7.17 2.68
N THR A 12 4.41 6.58 1.93
CA THR A 12 4.19 5.26 1.32
C THR A 12 4.05 4.13 2.35
N GLY A 13 3.30 3.10 2.00
CA GLY A 13 3.21 1.86 2.73
C GLY A 13 4.51 1.07 2.70
N GLY A 14 4.84 0.39 3.81
CA GLY A 14 5.99 -0.51 3.86
C GLY A 14 5.72 -1.81 3.10
N SER A 15 6.74 -2.40 2.50
CA SER A 15 6.62 -3.69 1.82
C SER A 15 6.35 -4.83 2.81
N GLY A 16 5.58 -5.82 2.37
CA GLY A 16 5.37 -7.05 3.12
C GLY A 16 6.61 -7.92 3.21
N GLY A 17 6.77 -8.64 4.32
CA GLY A 17 7.91 -9.54 4.55
C GLY A 17 7.89 -10.79 3.67
N HIS A 18 9.05 -11.35 3.40
CA HIS A 18 9.17 -12.62 2.67
C HIS A 18 8.90 -13.82 3.59
N GLY A 19 8.14 -14.81 3.12
CA GLY A 19 7.91 -16.08 3.84
C GLY A 19 9.03 -17.10 3.61
N THR A 20 9.92 -17.32 4.59
CA THR A 20 11.11 -18.22 4.50
C THR A 20 11.12 -19.46 5.42
N PRO A 21 9.99 -19.93 5.95
CA PRO A 21 9.82 -21.39 6.21
C PRO A 21 8.70 -22.02 5.38
N ALA A 22 8.71 -23.36 5.28
CA ALA A 22 7.67 -24.12 4.58
C ALA A 22 6.27 -23.76 5.10
N ALA A 23 5.37 -23.37 4.19
CA ALA A 23 3.99 -22.97 4.46
C ALA A 23 3.80 -21.64 5.21
N VAL A 24 4.67 -20.64 4.96
CA VAL A 24 4.41 -19.27 5.41
C VAL A 24 4.08 -18.38 4.19
N PRO A 25 2.88 -17.79 4.13
CA PRO A 25 2.52 -16.80 3.12
C PRO A 25 3.42 -15.57 3.17
N GLY A 26 3.55 -14.90 2.03
CA GLY A 26 4.17 -13.58 2.01
C GLY A 26 3.38 -12.59 2.88
N GLY A 27 4.07 -11.72 3.60
CA GLY A 27 3.42 -10.70 4.44
C GLY A 27 2.63 -9.71 3.59
N ALA A 28 1.53 -9.18 4.12
CA ALA A 28 0.81 -8.11 3.43
C ALA A 28 1.65 -6.82 3.34
N GLY A 29 1.48 -6.09 2.24
CA GLY A 29 1.99 -4.73 2.12
C GLY A 29 1.22 -3.77 3.03
N GLY A 30 1.94 -2.84 3.66
CA GLY A 30 1.35 -1.81 4.50
C GLY A 30 0.53 -0.80 3.70
N ALA A 31 -0.52 -0.25 4.30
CA ALA A 31 -1.30 0.82 3.67
C ALA A 31 -0.45 2.09 3.46
N GLY A 32 -0.75 2.85 2.42
CA GLY A 32 -0.28 4.22 2.25
C GLY A 32 -0.93 5.17 3.26
N GLY A 33 -0.21 6.20 3.67
CA GLY A 33 -0.72 7.22 4.58
C GLY A 33 -1.61 8.22 3.84
N ASN A 34 -2.55 8.83 4.55
CA ASN A 34 -3.40 9.88 3.96
C ASN A 34 -2.62 11.20 3.89
N ALA A 35 -2.88 11.99 2.84
CA ALA A 35 -2.44 13.38 2.79
C ALA A 35 -3.18 14.25 3.82
N GLY A 36 -2.61 15.42 4.08
CA GLY A 36 -3.14 16.37 5.03
C GLY A 36 -4.38 17.10 4.50
N LEU A 37 -5.29 17.40 5.43
CA LEU A 37 -6.63 17.93 5.13
C LEU A 37 -6.59 19.25 4.36
N PHE A 38 -5.66 20.14 4.72
CA PHE A 38 -5.52 21.47 4.15
C PHE A 38 -4.36 21.57 3.13
N SER A 39 -3.80 20.43 2.76
CA SER A 39 -2.74 20.41 1.77
C SER A 39 -3.35 20.56 0.38
N LEU A 40 -2.99 21.65 -0.31
CA LEU A 40 -3.45 21.94 -1.67
C LEU A 40 -2.73 21.01 -2.65
N GLY A 41 -3.45 20.04 -3.21
CA GLY A 41 -2.92 19.13 -4.22
C GLY A 41 -2.05 17.99 -3.70
N ALA A 42 -1.88 17.81 -2.39
CA ALA A 42 -1.07 16.69 -1.91
C ALA A 42 -1.77 15.34 -2.11
N SER A 43 -0.98 14.36 -2.53
CA SER A 43 -1.45 13.01 -2.76
C SER A 43 -1.35 12.14 -1.51
N GLY A 44 -2.29 11.20 -1.38
CA GLY A 44 -2.11 10.07 -0.49
C GLY A 44 -0.89 9.26 -0.88
N GLY A 45 -0.29 8.59 0.10
CA GLY A 45 0.85 7.72 -0.13
C GLY A 45 0.44 6.46 -0.87
N ALA A 46 1.32 5.92 -1.72
CA ALA A 46 1.08 4.62 -2.34
C ALA A 46 1.05 3.49 -1.28
N GLY A 47 0.25 2.45 -1.51
CA GLY A 47 0.30 1.22 -0.74
C GLY A 47 1.60 0.45 -0.97
N GLY A 48 2.08 -0.24 0.05
CA GLY A 48 3.28 -1.09 -0.05
C GLY A 48 3.01 -2.38 -0.80
N SER A 49 4.01 -2.94 -1.47
CA SER A 49 3.86 -4.23 -2.14
C SER A 49 3.70 -5.37 -1.14
N GLY A 50 2.92 -6.40 -1.50
CA GLY A 50 2.88 -7.66 -0.77
C GLY A 50 4.22 -8.40 -0.84
N GLY A 51 4.54 -9.12 0.21
CA GLY A 51 5.76 -9.93 0.32
C GLY A 51 5.67 -11.20 -0.51
N SER A 52 6.81 -11.74 -0.93
CA SER A 52 6.86 -12.98 -1.70
C SER A 52 6.91 -14.23 -0.81
N SER A 53 6.50 -15.37 -1.35
CA SER A 53 6.69 -16.68 -0.71
C SER A 53 7.11 -17.74 -1.74
N LEU A 54 7.97 -18.65 -1.32
CA LEU A 54 8.46 -19.74 -2.16
C LEU A 54 7.54 -20.96 -2.12
N THR A 55 6.80 -21.16 -1.03
CA THR A 55 6.08 -22.41 -0.76
C THR A 55 4.58 -22.22 -0.53
N ASP A 56 4.14 -20.98 -0.34
CA ASP A 56 2.73 -20.63 -0.09
C ASP A 56 2.35 -19.37 -0.87
N GLY A 57 1.14 -18.85 -0.70
CA GLY A 57 0.64 -17.67 -1.39
C GLY A 57 1.49 -16.41 -1.15
N GLY A 58 1.56 -15.56 -2.18
CA GLY A 58 2.13 -14.23 -2.06
C GLY A 58 1.25 -13.31 -1.20
N GLY A 59 1.86 -12.37 -0.50
CA GLY A 59 1.14 -11.42 0.34
C GLY A 59 0.31 -10.45 -0.50
N ILE A 60 -0.82 -9.98 0.03
CA ILE A 60 -1.61 -8.95 -0.65
C ILE A 60 -0.89 -7.59 -0.65
N GLY A 61 -1.08 -6.79 -1.70
CA GLY A 61 -0.62 -5.41 -1.74
C GLY A 61 -1.42 -4.51 -0.78
N GLY A 62 -0.75 -3.51 -0.21
CA GLY A 62 -1.37 -2.53 0.66
C GLY A 62 -2.27 -1.57 -0.10
N VAL A 63 -3.31 -1.06 0.55
CA VAL A 63 -4.17 -0.01 -0.04
C VAL A 63 -3.43 1.32 -0.13
N GLY A 64 -3.71 2.12 -1.17
CA GLY A 64 -3.25 3.50 -1.26
C GLY A 64 -3.95 4.42 -0.25
N GLY A 65 -3.27 5.47 0.20
CA GLY A 65 -3.83 6.48 1.08
C GLY A 65 -4.69 7.50 0.34
N ALA A 66 -5.59 8.18 1.05
CA ALA A 66 -6.42 9.23 0.46
C ALA A 66 -5.64 10.54 0.20
N GLY A 67 -6.03 11.26 -0.84
CA GLY A 67 -5.52 12.60 -1.16
C GLY A 67 -6.02 13.68 -0.19
N GLY A 68 -5.39 14.87 -0.26
CA GLY A 68 -5.84 16.05 0.47
C GLY A 68 -7.20 16.54 -0.04
N LEU A 69 -7.97 17.26 0.79
CA LEU A 69 -9.36 17.59 0.45
C LEU A 69 -9.52 18.41 -0.84
N LEU A 70 -8.58 19.32 -1.11
CA LEU A 70 -8.66 20.23 -2.27
C LEU A 70 -7.61 19.81 -3.30
N PHE A 71 -8.10 19.27 -4.43
CA PHE A 71 -7.27 18.85 -5.57
C PHE A 71 -6.26 17.72 -5.28
N GLY A 72 -6.37 17.04 -4.13
CA GLY A 72 -5.46 15.97 -3.75
C GLY A 72 -5.76 14.66 -4.48
N TYR A 73 -4.73 13.95 -4.91
CA TYR A 73 -4.89 12.65 -5.57
C TYR A 73 -4.86 11.50 -4.56
N GLY A 74 -5.67 10.47 -4.79
CA GLY A 74 -5.51 9.22 -4.07
C GLY A 74 -4.16 8.55 -4.42
N GLY A 75 -3.54 7.92 -3.44
CA GLY A 75 -2.33 7.11 -3.65
C GLY A 75 -2.65 5.84 -4.42
N ALA A 76 -1.70 5.34 -5.23
CA ALA A 76 -1.86 4.05 -5.89
C ALA A 76 -1.92 2.89 -4.86
N GLY A 77 -2.62 1.82 -5.19
CA GLY A 77 -2.52 0.57 -4.44
C GLY A 77 -1.18 -0.13 -4.67
N GLY A 78 -0.75 -0.93 -3.70
CA GLY A 78 0.47 -1.73 -3.79
C GLY A 78 0.31 -2.96 -4.68
N ALA A 79 1.39 -3.43 -5.29
CA ALA A 79 1.36 -4.68 -6.03
C ALA A 79 1.16 -5.88 -5.07
N GLY A 80 0.55 -6.95 -5.55
CA GLY A 80 0.53 -8.21 -4.83
C GLY A 80 1.90 -8.90 -4.85
N GLY A 81 2.13 -9.76 -3.87
CA GLY A 81 3.36 -10.50 -3.69
C GLY A 81 3.50 -11.68 -4.64
N TYR A 82 4.72 -11.99 -5.05
CA TYR A 82 5.00 -13.14 -5.89
C TYR A 82 4.88 -14.46 -5.11
N SER A 83 4.43 -15.53 -5.78
CA SER A 83 4.60 -16.90 -5.29
C SER A 83 5.11 -17.85 -6.37
N ASN A 84 5.94 -18.81 -5.96
CA ASN A 84 6.49 -19.84 -6.84
C ASN A 84 5.61 -21.10 -6.93
N ILE A 85 4.95 -21.48 -5.84
CA ILE A 85 4.13 -22.71 -5.76
C ILE A 85 2.66 -22.38 -5.46
N GLY A 86 2.43 -21.39 -4.59
CA GLY A 86 1.10 -20.87 -4.30
C GLY A 86 0.63 -19.84 -5.31
N ALA A 87 -0.56 -19.29 -5.09
CA ALA A 87 -1.05 -18.17 -5.89
C ALA A 87 -0.26 -16.88 -5.58
N GLY A 88 -0.10 -16.02 -6.57
CA GLY A 88 0.35 -14.65 -6.33
C GLY A 88 -0.66 -13.89 -5.45
N GLY A 89 -0.16 -12.91 -4.71
CA GLY A 89 -1.01 -12.01 -3.93
C GLY A 89 -1.82 -11.09 -4.83
N ALA A 90 -3.01 -10.70 -4.36
CA ALA A 90 -3.79 -9.66 -5.02
C ALA A 90 -3.13 -8.28 -4.88
N GLY A 91 -3.31 -7.42 -5.87
CA GLY A 91 -2.97 -6.00 -5.74
C GLY A 91 -3.88 -5.28 -4.75
N GLY A 92 -3.36 -4.22 -4.15
CA GLY A 92 -4.12 -3.31 -3.28
C GLY A 92 -4.98 -2.35 -4.07
N ALA A 93 -6.07 -1.89 -3.48
CA ALA A 93 -6.90 -0.83 -4.04
C ALA A 93 -6.16 0.52 -4.01
N GLY A 94 -6.47 1.40 -4.97
CA GLY A 94 -6.08 2.80 -4.91
C GLY A 94 -6.82 3.55 -3.80
N GLY A 95 -6.26 4.68 -3.38
CA GLY A 95 -6.86 5.61 -2.45
C GLY A 95 -7.84 6.55 -3.13
N ASN A 96 -8.71 7.15 -2.32
CA ASN A 96 -9.67 8.15 -2.80
C ASN A 96 -8.97 9.49 -3.08
N ALA A 97 -9.39 10.17 -4.14
CA ALA A 97 -9.02 11.56 -4.37
C ALA A 97 -9.79 12.51 -3.44
N GLY A 98 -9.32 13.76 -3.38
CA GLY A 98 -10.03 14.90 -2.79
C GLY A 98 -11.26 15.30 -3.61
N MET A 99 -12.00 16.28 -3.08
CA MET A 99 -13.23 16.81 -3.70
C MET A 99 -12.97 17.54 -5.01
#